data_AF-A0A348V3H5-F1
#
_entry.id   AF-A0A348V3H5-F1
#
_cell.length_a   1.000
_cell.length_b   1.000
_cell.length_c   1.000
_cell.angle_alpha   90.00
_cell.angle_beta   90.00
_cell.angle_gamma   90.00
#
_symmetry.space_group_name_H-M   'P 1'
#
loop_
_entity.id
_entity.type
_entity.pdbx_description
1 polymer ?
#
loop_
_entity_poly.entity_id
_entity_poly.type
_entity_poly.pdbx_seq_one_letter_code
_entity_poly.pdbx_strand_id
1 'polypeptide(L)'
;YIVLYRQDQVEYEGLVIDCGSPAEAGASLQKLVEFYAGEKNPFLKEGSRYHQKNAYGQHVLLGQAGGYLYGFSRVPENLLPTALKQFDRLGQALAGRK
;
A
#
# COMPACT_ATOMS: atom_id res chain seq x y z
N TYR A 1 -11.22 4.38 -3.42
CA TYR A 1 -11.42 5.10 -2.15
C TYR A 1 -10.07 5.55 -1.61
N ILE A 2 -10.01 6.78 -1.06
CA ILE A 2 -8.85 7.30 -0.33
C ILE A 2 -9.34 7.68 1.08
N VAL A 3 -8.60 7.30 2.10
CA VAL A 3 -8.89 7.57 3.51
C VAL A 3 -7.68 8.26 4.13
N LEU A 4 -7.88 9.36 4.85
CA LEU A 4 -6.82 10.05 5.58
C LEU A 4 -6.80 9.56 7.03
N TYR A 5 -5.67 9.02 7.46
CA TYR A 5 -5.43 8.63 8.85
C TYR A 5 -4.71 9.77 9.56
N ARG A 6 -5.31 10.30 10.62
CA ARG A 6 -4.73 11.34 11.48
C ARG A 6 -4.40 10.74 12.84
N GLN A 7 -3.15 10.87 13.26
CA GLN A 7 -2.74 10.55 14.62
C GLN A 7 -1.73 11.60 15.11
N ASP A 8 -2.03 12.27 16.22
CA ASP A 8 -1.12 13.20 16.93
C ASP A 8 -0.38 14.20 15.99
N GLN A 9 -1.16 14.93 15.18
CA GLN A 9 -0.72 15.92 14.17
C GLN A 9 -0.06 15.35 12.90
N VAL A 10 0.03 14.03 12.78
CA VAL A 10 0.63 13.37 11.63
C VAL A 10 -0.45 12.72 10.77
N GLU A 11 -0.38 12.93 9.46
CA GLU A 11 -1.32 12.38 8.48
C GLU A 11 -0.63 11.40 7.53
N TYR A 12 -1.29 10.28 7.23
CA TYR A 12 -0.93 9.42 6.10
C TYR A 12 -2.18 8.93 5.39
N GLU A 13 -2.03 8.55 4.13
CA GLU A 13 -3.17 8.23 3.27
C GLU A 13 -3.27 6.72 3.10
N GLY A 14 -4.47 6.16 3.25
CA GLY A 14 -4.80 4.81 2.82
C GLY A 14 -5.55 4.85 1.50
N LEU A 15 -5.20 3.93 0.60
CA LEU A 15 -5.88 3.75 -0.68
C LEU A 15 -6.46 2.34 -0.77
N VAL A 16 -7.65 2.25 -1.36
CA VAL A 16 -8.29 0.99 -1.77
C VAL A 16 -8.93 1.22 -3.13
N ILE A 17 -8.51 0.47 -4.13
CA ILE A 17 -8.99 0.54 -5.50
C ILE A 17 -9.64 -0.82 -5.80
N ASP A 18 -10.93 -0.79 -6.12
CA ASP A 18 -11.62 -1.96 -6.63
C ASP A 18 -11.25 -2.14 -8.11
N CYS A 19 -10.62 -3.27 -8.42
CA CYS A 19 -10.21 -3.62 -9.76
C CYS A 19 -11.15 -4.65 -10.39
N GLY A 20 -12.25 -5.03 -9.74
CA GLY A 20 -13.27 -5.96 -10.26
C GLY A 20 -12.87 -7.44 -10.17
N SER A 21 -11.59 -7.78 -10.37
CA SER A 21 -11.10 -9.16 -10.30
C SER A 21 -9.68 -9.27 -9.71
N PRO A 22 -9.32 -10.44 -9.13
CA PRO A 22 -7.95 -10.65 -8.63
C PRO A 22 -6.88 -10.56 -9.72
N ALA A 23 -7.21 -10.93 -10.95
CA ALA A 23 -6.28 -10.81 -12.07
C ALA A 23 -6.00 -9.34 -12.41
N GLU A 24 -7.04 -8.50 -12.44
CA GLU A 24 -6.89 -7.06 -12.71
C GLU A 24 -6.21 -6.32 -11.56
N ALA A 25 -6.49 -6.69 -10.30
CA ALA A 25 -5.79 -6.15 -9.13
C ALA A 25 -4.29 -6.47 -9.20
N GLY A 26 -3.93 -7.73 -9.51
CA GLY A 26 -2.55 -8.15 -9.68
C GLY A 26 -1.85 -7.43 -10.84
N ALA A 27 -2.51 -7.31 -11.99
CA ALA A 27 -1.96 -6.57 -13.14
C ALA A 27 -1.77 -5.08 -12.84
N SER A 28 -2.70 -4.47 -12.11
CA SER A 28 -2.62 -3.05 -11.70
C SER A 28 -1.49 -2.82 -10.70
N LEU A 29 -1.34 -3.71 -9.71
CA LEU A 29 -0.23 -3.68 -8.77
C LEU A 29 1.11 -3.78 -9.49
N GLN A 30 1.24 -4.74 -10.42
CA GLN A 30 2.46 -4.96 -11.17
C GLN A 30 2.85 -3.73 -12.00
N LYS A 31 1.89 -3.12 -12.71
CA LYS A 31 2.11 -1.88 -13.47
C LYS A 31 2.62 -0.74 -12.59
N LEU A 32 2.08 -0.60 -11.37
CA LEU A 32 2.55 0.42 -10.43
C LEU A 32 3.98 0.13 -9.99
N VAL A 33 4.28 -1.10 -9.58
CA VAL A 33 5.64 -1.47 -9.16
C VAL A 33 6.66 -1.25 -10.28
N GLU A 34 6.31 -1.64 -11.52
CA GLU A 34 7.14 -1.44 -12.71
C GLU A 34 7.36 0.03 -13.05
N PHE A 35 6.32 0.86 -12.91
CA PHE A 35 6.43 2.31 -13.13
C PHE A 35 7.50 2.95 -12.22
N TYR A 36 7.59 2.50 -10.97
CA TYR A 36 8.57 2.98 -9.99
C TYR A 36 9.91 2.23 -10.02
N ALA A 37 10.08 1.20 -10.87
CA ALA A 37 11.30 0.39 -10.89
C ALA A 37 12.55 1.14 -11.35
N GLY A 38 12.37 2.21 -12.14
CA GLY A 38 13.47 3.08 -12.59
C GLY A 38 13.84 4.19 -11.60
N GLU A 39 13.11 4.34 -10.50
CA GLU A 39 13.43 5.36 -9.49
C GLU A 39 14.63 4.97 -8.63
N LYS A 40 15.31 5.97 -8.06
CA LYS A 40 16.43 5.77 -7.14
C LYS A 40 16.08 4.88 -5.95
N ASN A 41 14.82 4.97 -5.48
CA ASN A 41 14.30 4.15 -4.38
C ASN A 41 13.11 3.35 -4.92
N PRO A 42 13.30 2.17 -5.54
CA PRO A 42 12.19 1.39 -6.07
C PRO A 42 11.41 0.68 -4.97
N PHE A 43 10.22 0.16 -5.31
CA PHE A 43 9.50 -0.77 -4.42
C PHE A 43 10.26 -2.09 -4.29
N LEU A 44 10.44 -2.55 -3.06
CA LEU A 44 10.99 -3.85 -2.74
C LEU A 44 9.87 -4.78 -2.26
N LYS A 45 9.93 -6.05 -2.68
CA LYS A 45 8.97 -7.06 -2.25
C LYS A 45 9.32 -7.57 -0.85
N GLU A 46 8.39 -7.43 0.08
CA GLU A 46 8.49 -7.89 1.47
C GLU A 46 7.33 -8.85 1.76
N GLY A 47 7.53 -10.15 1.58
CA GLY A 47 6.46 -11.14 1.72
C GLY A 47 5.35 -10.93 0.68
N SER A 48 4.12 -10.63 1.13
CA SER A 48 2.95 -10.39 0.29
C SER A 48 2.75 -8.92 -0.11
N ARG A 49 3.59 -8.00 0.36
CA ARG A 49 3.49 -6.56 0.09
C ARG A 49 4.71 -6.04 -0.66
N TYR A 50 4.56 -4.85 -1.22
CA TYR A 50 5.63 -4.03 -1.74
C TYR A 50 5.82 -2.82 -0.82
N HIS A 51 7.07 -2.48 -0.56
CA HIS A 51 7.45 -1.39 0.33
C HIS A 51 8.52 -0.52 -0.33
N GLN A 52 8.33 0.79 -0.26
CA GLN A 52 9.27 1.80 -0.73
C GLN A 52 9.47 2.83 0.38
N LYS A 53 10.71 3.29 0.57
CA LYS A 53 10.99 4.53 1.30
C LYS A 53 11.37 5.60 0.27
N ASN A 54 10.51 6.60 0.10
CA ASN A 54 10.70 7.63 -0.91
C ASN A 54 11.84 8.61 -0.53
N ALA A 55 12.17 9.52 -1.44
CA ALA A 55 13.25 10.49 -1.24
C ALA A 55 13.03 11.44 -0.04
N TYR A 56 11.79 11.59 0.42
CA TYR A 56 11.42 12.41 1.57
C TYR A 56 11.49 11.63 2.90
N GLY A 57 11.94 10.37 2.87
CA GLY A 57 12.00 9.51 4.05
C GLY A 57 10.65 8.96 4.50
N GLN A 58 9.61 9.09 3.67
CA GLN A 58 8.29 8.52 3.94
C GLN A 58 8.16 7.14 3.31
N HIS A 59 7.35 6.29 3.93
CA HIS A 59 7.09 4.94 3.49
C HIS A 59 5.81 4.87 2.65
N VAL A 60 5.87 4.06 1.61
CA VAL A 60 4.74 3.68 0.77
C VAL A 60 4.63 2.17 0.79
N LEU A 61 3.43 1.67 1.07
CA LEU A 61 3.09 0.26 1.15
C LEU A 61 2.04 -0.04 0.09
N LEU A 62 2.24 -1.08 -0.70
CA LEU A 62 1.29 -1.53 -1.72
C LEU A 62 1.06 -3.03 -1.61
N GLY A 63 -0.16 -3.47 -1.86
CA GLY A 63 -0.50 -4.88 -1.90
C GLY A 63 -1.83 -5.09 -2.60
N GLN A 64 -2.18 -6.36 -2.79
CA GLN A 64 -3.48 -6.75 -3.33
C GLN A 64 -4.14 -7.81 -2.46
N ALA A 65 -5.47 -7.83 -2.49
CA ALA A 65 -6.29 -8.81 -1.79
C ALA A 65 -7.63 -8.95 -2.51
N GLY A 66 -7.97 -10.16 -2.96
CA GLY A 66 -9.16 -10.38 -3.80
C GLY A 66 -9.07 -9.52 -5.06
N GLY A 67 -10.18 -8.87 -5.45
CA GLY A 67 -10.24 -7.92 -6.55
C GLY A 67 -9.75 -6.51 -6.24
N TYR A 68 -9.04 -6.30 -5.12
CA TYR A 68 -8.65 -4.96 -4.66
C TYR A 68 -7.14 -4.77 -4.67
N LEU A 69 -6.72 -3.59 -5.14
CA LEU A 69 -5.40 -3.01 -4.88
C LEU A 69 -5.51 -2.08 -3.67
N TYR A 70 -4.61 -2.17 -2.71
CA TYR A 70 -4.62 -1.32 -1.51
C TYR A 70 -3.23 -0.91 -1.07
N GLY A 71 -3.16 0.12 -0.22
CA GLY A 71 -1.89 0.65 0.21
C GLY A 71 -1.97 1.77 1.22
N PHE A 72 -0.80 2.17 1.70
CA PHE A 72 -0.59 3.39 2.45
C PHE A 72 0.47 4.24 1.77
N SER A 73 0.27 5.56 1.76
CA SER A 73 1.22 6.54 1.24
C SER A 73 1.59 7.54 2.34
N ARG A 74 2.74 8.19 2.19
CA ARG A 74 3.22 9.26 3.09
C ARG A 74 3.35 8.82 4.55
N VAL A 75 3.53 7.53 4.81
CA VAL A 75 3.67 7.02 6.18
C VAL A 75 5.01 7.49 6.74
N PRO A 76 5.04 8.26 7.84
CA PRO A 76 6.31 8.66 8.44
C PRO A 76 6.93 7.52 9.24
N GLU A 77 8.26 7.55 9.36
CA GLU A 77 9.08 6.50 9.98
C GLU A 77 8.55 6.07 11.37
N ASN A 78 8.20 7.03 12.23
CA ASN A 78 7.71 6.76 13.59
C ASN A 78 6.36 6.03 13.63
N LEU A 79 5.58 6.08 12.55
CA LEU A 79 4.28 5.41 12.43
C LEU A 79 4.32 4.12 11.61
N LEU A 80 5.46 3.78 11.00
CA LEU A 80 5.59 2.58 10.17
C LEU A 80 5.13 1.30 10.89
N PRO A 81 5.52 1.01 12.15
CA PRO A 81 5.05 -0.21 12.83
C PRO A 81 3.52 -0.27 12.99
N THR A 82 2.88 0.88 13.19
CA THR A 82 1.41 0.97 13.26
C THR A 82 0.79 0.79 11.89
N ALA A 83 1.31 1.45 10.87
CA ALA A 83 0.83 1.34 9.50
C ALA A 83 0.93 -0.09 8.97
N LEU A 84 2.02 -0.82 9.26
CA LEU A 84 2.18 -2.23 8.89
C LEU A 84 1.09 -3.11 9.50
N LYS A 85 0.78 -2.94 10.81
CA LYS A 85 -0.31 -3.69 11.45
C LYS A 85 -1.67 -3.38 10.83
N GLN A 86 -1.91 -2.12 10.47
CA GLN A 86 -3.16 -1.73 9.81
C GLN A 86 -3.23 -2.27 8.38
N PHE A 87 -2.10 -2.33 7.68
CA PHE A 87 -1.99 -2.80 6.31
C PHE A 87 -2.37 -4.27 6.24
N ASP A 88 -1.83 -5.08 7.15
CA ASP A 88 -2.13 -6.50 7.24
C ASP A 88 -3.62 -6.74 7.56
N ARG A 89 -4.19 -5.96 8.50
CA ARG A 89 -5.63 -6.03 8.82
C ARG A 89 -6.51 -5.65 7.64
N LEU A 90 -6.15 -4.61 6.90
CA LEU A 90 -6.87 -4.18 5.70
C LEU A 90 -6.83 -5.25 4.62
N GLY A 91 -5.67 -5.84 4.37
CA GLY A 91 -5.51 -6.96 3.44
C GLY A 91 -6.40 -8.15 3.79
N GLN A 92 -6.45 -8.54 5.07
CA GLN A 92 -7.32 -9.61 5.55
C GLN A 92 -8.81 -9.28 5.36
N ALA A 93 -9.22 -8.05 5.68
CA ALA A 93 -10.61 -7.62 5.51
C ALA A 93 -11.04 -7.60 4.04
N LEU A 94 -10.16 -7.15 3.13
CA LEU A 94 -10.43 -7.13 1.69
C LEU A 94 -10.46 -8.54 1.09
N ALA A 95 -9.60 -9.45 1.54
CA ALA A 95 -9.62 -10.85 1.09
C ALA A 95 -10.91 -11.58 1.48
N GLY A 96 -11.57 -11.17 2.57
CA GLY A 96 -12.86 -11.71 3.01
C GLY A 96 -14.08 -11.15 2.27
N ARG A 97 -13.93 -10.08 1.48
CA ARG A 97 -15.01 -9.55 0.63
C ARG A 97 -15.04 -10.34 -0.68
N LYS A 98 -16.11 -11.13 -0.86
CA LYS A 98 -16.45 -11.79 -2.13
C LYS A 98 -17.26 -10.88 -3.02
#